data_AF-A0A2E4S9Z9-F1
#
_entry.id   AF-A0A2E4S9Z9-F1
#
_cell.length_a   1.000
_cell.length_b   1.000
_cell.length_c   1.000
_cell.angle_alpha   90.00
_cell.angle_beta   90.00
_cell.angle_gamma   90.00
#
_symmetry.space_group_name_H-M   'P 1'
#
loop_
_entity.id
_entity.type
_entity.pdbx_description
1 polymer ?
#
loop_
_entity_poly.entity_id
_entity_poly.type
_entity_poly.pdbx_seq_one_letter_code
_entity_poly.pdbx_strand_id
1 'polypeptide(L)' 'LLISFQYTERYSQLVRNTGFIISTILLRLSFNAVGLTSVILLISGIVFGLIILYIYNKMERTSLVT' A
#
# COMPACT_ATOMS: atom_id res chain seq x y z
N LEU A 1 22.96 -12.91 -7.03
CA LEU A 1 22.98 -11.51 -6.54
C LEU A 1 22.14 -10.57 -7.43
N LEU A 2 22.37 -10.45 -8.74
CA LEU A 2 21.54 -9.59 -9.62
C LEU A 2 20.05 -10.00 -9.74
N ILE A 3 19.76 -11.31 -9.74
CA ILE A 3 18.38 -11.82 -9.80
C ILE A 3 17.58 -11.42 -8.56
N SER A 4 18.18 -11.42 -7.37
CA SER A 4 17.52 -11.01 -6.13
C SER A 4 17.23 -9.51 -6.09
N PHE A 5 18.06 -8.68 -6.74
CA PHE A 5 17.82 -7.25 -6.92
C PHE A 5 16.62 -6.98 -7.83
N GLN A 6 16.54 -7.64 -9.00
CA GLN A 6 15.35 -7.55 -9.86
C GLN A 6 14.08 -8.08 -9.18
N TYR A 7 14.21 -9.12 -8.35
CA TYR A 7 13.07 -9.65 -7.60
C TYR A 7 12.59 -8.65 -6.54
N THR A 8 13.51 -8.00 -5.82
CA THR A 8 13.21 -6.97 -4.81
C THR A 8 12.56 -5.75 -5.44
N GLU A 9 13.08 -5.27 -6.57
CA GLU A 9 12.49 -4.15 -7.33
C GLU A 9 11.08 -4.46 -7.86
N ARG A 10 10.90 -5.60 -8.53
CA ARG A 10 9.57 -6.01 -9.02
C ARG A 10 8.58 -6.20 -7.87
N TYR A 11 9.05 -6.68 -6.71
CA TYR A 11 8.20 -6.83 -5.53
C TYR A 11 7.81 -5.46 -4.93
N SER A 12 8.74 -4.51 -4.85
CA SER A 12 8.48 -3.13 -4.39
C SER A 12 7.44 -2.43 -5.29
N GLN A 13 7.57 -2.61 -6.61
CA GLN A 13 6.60 -2.10 -7.58
C GLN A 13 5.22 -2.78 -7.42
N LEU A 14 5.20 -4.09 -7.19
CA LEU A 14 3.97 -4.84 -6.94
C LEU A 14 3.24 -4.36 -5.68
N VAL A 15 3.98 -4.06 -4.60
CA VAL A 15 3.45 -3.52 -3.34
C VAL A 15 2.78 -2.17 -3.56
N ARG A 16 3.39 -1.25 -4.33
CA ARG A 16 2.79 0.05 -4.66
C ARG A 16 1.52 -0.10 -5.51
N ASN A 17 1.56 -0.95 -6.53
CA ASN A 17 0.44 -1.15 -7.46
C ASN A 17 -0.76 -1.81 -6.77
N THR A 18 -0.52 -2.89 -6.02
CA THR A 18 -1.58 -3.60 -5.28
C THR A 18 -2.10 -2.75 -4.11
N GLY A 19 -1.23 -2.07 -3.37
CA GLY A 19 -1.61 -1.18 -2.28
C GLY A 19 -2.51 -0.02 -2.72
N PHE A 20 -2.25 0.57 -3.89
CA PHE A 20 -3.08 1.64 -4.45
C PHE A 20 -4.46 1.11 -4.90
N ILE A 21 -4.52 -0.05 -5.57
CA ILE A 21 -5.78 -0.69 -5.97
C ILE A 21 -6.62 -1.03 -4.72
N ILE A 22 -6.01 -1.60 -3.69
CA ILE A 22 -6.72 -1.97 -2.46
C ILE A 22 -7.21 -0.72 -1.73
N SER A 23 -6.39 0.33 -1.60
CA SER A 23 -6.79 1.59 -0.94
C SER A 23 -7.98 2.27 -1.64
N THR A 24 -8.00 2.26 -2.98
CA THR A 24 -9.11 2.84 -3.76
C THR A 24 -10.40 2.02 -3.62
N ILE A 25 -10.31 0.69 -3.55
CA ILE A 25 -11.47 -0.18 -3.27
C ILE A 25 -12.00 0.07 -1.85
N LEU A 26 -11.13 0.16 -0.85
CA LEU A 26 -11.53 0.46 0.54
C LEU A 26 -12.21 1.83 0.65
N LEU A 27 -11.64 2.88 0.05
CA LEU A 27 -12.25 4.20 0.02
C LEU A 27 -13.62 4.18 -0.67
N ARG A 28 -13.75 3.48 -1.80
CA ARG A 28 -15.02 3.33 -2.52
C ARG A 28 -16.06 2.58 -1.69
N LEU A 29 -15.66 1.53 -0.97
CA LEU A 29 -16.53 0.77 -0.07
C LEU A 29 -16.95 1.62 1.13
N SER A 30 -16.05 2.47 1.63
CA SER A 30 -16.31 3.39 2.75
C SER A 30 -17.44 4.37 2.42
N PHE A 31 -17.46 4.90 1.19
CA PHE A 31 -18.53 5.79 0.72
C PHE A 31 -19.83 5.06 0.37
N ASN A 32 -19.78 3.74 0.18
CA ASN A 32 -20.96 2.93 -0.09
C ASN A 32 -21.62 2.43 1.20
N ALA A 33 -20.83 2.20 2.27
CA ALA A 33 -21.34 1.90 3.59
C ALA A 33 -22.11 3.10 4.18
N VAL A 34 -23.04 2.85 5.11
CA VAL A 34 -23.84 3.90 5.79
C VAL A 34 -23.64 3.82 7.30
N GLY A 35 -23.49 4.98 7.94
CA GLY A 35 -23.40 5.12 9.40
C GLY A 35 -21.96 5.10 9.93
N LEU A 36 -21.76 4.57 11.13
CA LEU A 36 -20.46 4.56 11.82
C LEU A 36 -19.42 3.71 11.08
N THR A 37 -19.87 2.67 10.37
CA THR A 37 -19.03 1.77 9.58
C THR A 37 -18.32 2.52 8.45
N SER A 38 -18.98 3.47 7.78
CA SER A 38 -18.39 4.31 6.73
C SER A 38 -17.14 5.05 7.21
N VAL A 39 -17.20 5.60 8.43
CA VAL A 39 -16.09 6.35 9.02
C VAL A 39 -14.94 5.42 9.40
N ILE A 40 -15.24 4.27 10.00
CA ILE A 40 -14.22 3.28 10.37
C ILE A 40 -13.53 2.72 9.13
N LEU A 41 -14.29 2.40 8.08
CA LEU A 41 -13.77 1.93 6.79
C LEU A 41 -12.95 3.01 6.09
N LEU A 42 -13.37 4.27 6.16
CA LEU A 42 -12.63 5.39 5.57
C LEU A 42 -11.25 5.53 6.23
N ILE A 43 -11.23 5.58 7.57
CA ILE A 43 -10.00 5.71 8.34
C ILE A 43 -9.10 4.50 8.09
N SER A 44 -9.65 3.28 8.09
CA SER A 44 -8.85 2.07 7.84
C SER A 44 -8.26 2.05 6.42
N GLY A 45 -9.00 2.49 5.41
CA GLY A 45 -8.51 2.61 4.03
C GLY A 45 -7.36 3.61 3.90
N ILE A 46 -7.48 4.77 4.54
CA ILE A 46 -6.41 5.79 4.55
C ILE A 46 -5.17 5.27 5.29
N VAL A 47 -5.35 4.71 6.49
CA VAL A 47 -4.26 4.14 7.30
C VAL A 47 -3.57 3.00 6.55
N PHE A 48 -4.32 2.13 5.90
CA PHE A 48 -3.78 1.05 5.08
C PHE A 48 -2.91 1.60 3.94
N GLY A 49 -3.40 2.61 3.20
CA GLY A 49 -2.61 3.25 2.14
C GLY A 49 -1.31 3.88 2.65
N LEU A 50 -1.35 4.51 3.83
CA LEU A 50 -0.17 5.08 4.48
C LEU A 50 0.84 4.00 4.92
N ILE A 51 0.37 2.89 5.48
CA ILE A 51 1.23 1.76 5.88
C ILE A 51 1.96 1.18 4.67
N ILE A 52 1.26 0.95 3.57
CA ILE A 52 1.90 0.42 2.35
C ILE A 52 2.93 1.40 1.79
N LEU A 53 2.63 2.71 1.80
CA LEU A 53 3.59 3.75 1.39
C LEU A 53 4.83 3.77 2.29
N TYR A 54 4.64 3.60 3.60
CA TYR A 54 5.74 3.54 4.56
C TYR A 54 6.63 2.31 4.35
N ILE A 55 6.04 1.13 4.14
CA ILE A 55 6.77 -0.11 3.85
C ILE A 55 7.55 0.05 2.54
N TYR A 56 6.92 0.58 1.49
CA TYR A 56 7.56 0.84 0.21
C TYR A 56 8.78 1.77 0.37
N ASN A 57 8.63 2.89 1.07
CA ASN A 57 9.73 3.84 1.28
C ASN A 57 10.88 3.19 2.06
N LYS A 58 10.58 2.35 3.05
CA LYS A 58 11.61 1.61 3.80
C LYS A 58 12.32 0.56 2.93
N MET A 59 11.60 -0.15 2.08
CA MET A 59 12.16 -1.12 1.14
C MET A 59 13.07 -0.44 0.11
N GLU A 60 12.61 0.67 -0.48
CA GLU A 60 13.39 1.48 -1.42
C GLU A 60 14.68 2.00 -0.78
N ARG A 61 14.60 2.58 0.42
CA ARG A 61 15.77 3.07 1.18
C ARG A 61 16.79 1.97 1.47
N THR A 62 16.34 0.76 1.76
CA THR A 62 17.22 -0.39 2.02
C THR A 62 17.89 -0.86 0.72
N SER A 63 17.15 -0.83 -0.40
CA SER A 63 17.68 -1.17 -1.72
C SER A 63 18.68 -0.14 -2.27
N LEU A 64 18.62 1.12 -1.84
CA LEU A 64 19.54 2.19 -2.30
C LEU A 64 20.87 2.25 -1.52
N VAL A 65 20.93 1.63 -0.33
CA VAL A 65 22.11 1.67 0.56
C VAL A 65 22.98 0.40 0.43
N THR A 66 22.51 -0.60 -0.32
CA THR A 66 23.21 -1.87 -0.59
C THR A 66 23.71 -1.91 -2.03
#